data_AF-A0A521U6T0-F1
#
_entry.id   AF-A0A521U6T0-F1
#
_cell.length_a   1.000
_cell.length_b   1.000
_cell.length_c   1.000
_cell.angle_alpha   90.00
_cell.angle_beta   90.00
_cell.angle_gamma   90.00
#
_symmetry.space_group_name_H-M   'P 1'
#
loop_
_entity.id
_entity.type
_entity.pdbx_description
1 polymer ?
#
loop_
_entity_poly.entity_id
_entity_poly.type
_entity_poly.pdbx_seq_one_letter_code
_entity_poly.pdbx_strand_id
1 'polypeptide(L)' 'MLKSTIVSGPKCPSCGDKKMVTDETTGELFCGRCGFVVSDKISETGAEWRS' A
#
# COMPACT_ATOMS: atom_id res chain seq x y z
N MET A 1 13.14 -0.95 13.51
CA MET A 1 13.67 -0.59 12.17
C MET A 1 12.55 -0.87 11.17
N LEU A 2 11.66 0.10 10.94
CA LEU A 2 10.52 -0.09 10.03
C LEU A 2 11.08 -0.13 8.60
N LYS A 3 11.06 -1.30 7.95
CA LYS A 3 11.65 -1.50 6.62
C LYS A 3 10.60 -1.22 5.54
N SER A 4 10.22 0.05 5.39
CA SER A 4 9.28 0.43 4.34
C SER A 4 9.94 0.24 2.96
N THR A 5 9.41 -0.67 2.15
CA THR A 5 9.92 -0.92 0.79
C THR A 5 9.31 0.09 -0.17
N ILE A 6 10.17 0.85 -0.86
CA ILE A 6 9.74 1.81 -1.88
C ILE A 6 9.45 1.03 -3.16
N VAL A 7 8.20 1.06 -3.60
CA VAL A 7 7.78 0.43 -4.85
C VAL A 7 7.66 1.50 -5.93
N SER A 8 8.32 1.29 -7.07
CA SER A 8 8.15 2.13 -8.26
C SER A 8 6.80 1.80 -8.93
N GLY A 9 5.72 2.29 -8.32
CA GLY A 9 4.34 2.06 -8.74
C GLY A 9 3.75 3.19 -9.61
N PRO A 10 2.43 3.15 -9.87
CA PRO A 10 1.72 4.24 -10.56
C PRO A 10 1.85 5.56 -9.79
N LYS A 11 1.73 6.69 -10.50
CA LYS A 11 1.74 8.02 -9.87
C LYS A 11 0.61 8.12 -8.85
N CYS A 12 0.90 8.70 -7.69
CA CYS A 12 -0.05 9.00 -6.65
C CYS A 12 -1.21 9.83 -7.24
N PRO A 13 -2.48 9.42 -7.09
CA PRO A 13 -3.61 10.16 -7.65
C PRO A 13 -3.87 11.49 -6.93
N SER A 14 -3.34 11.68 -5.72
CA SER A 14 -3.52 12.91 -4.93
C SER A 14 -2.47 13.99 -5.25
N CYS A 15 -1.20 13.61 -5.42
CA CYS A 15 -0.11 14.59 -5.64
C CYS A 15 0.69 14.38 -6.95
N GLY A 16 0.42 13.31 -7.69
CA GLY A 16 1.09 12.98 -8.94
C GLY A 16 2.50 12.39 -8.80
N ASP A 17 2.98 12.19 -7.57
CA ASP A 17 4.34 11.70 -7.33
C ASP A 17 4.46 10.18 -7.48
N LYS A 18 5.65 9.67 -7.82
CA LYS A 18 5.89 8.23 -7.98
C LYS A 18 6.39 7.55 -6.71
N LYS A 19 6.55 8.30 -5.62
CA LYS A 19 7.03 7.80 -4.33
C LYS A 19 5.93 7.08 -3.56
N MET A 20 5.62 5.87 -4.01
CA MET A 20 4.72 4.94 -3.35
C MET A 20 5.51 4.04 -2.39
N VAL A 21 4.99 3.86 -1.18
CA VAL A 21 5.63 3.14 -0.08
C VAL A 21 4.64 2.13 0.44
N THR A 22 5.07 0.89 0.61
CA THR A 22 4.24 -0.14 1.23
C THR A 22 4.74 -0.37 2.65
N ASP A 23 3.84 -0.29 3.61
CA ASP A 23 4.14 -0.68 4.98
C ASP A 23 4.15 -2.22 5.07
N GLU A 24 5.28 -2.82 5.45
CA GLU A 24 5.38 -4.28 5.60
C GLU A 24 4.65 -4.80 6.84
N THR A 25 4.33 -3.92 7.80
CA THR A 25 3.67 -4.28 9.07
C THR A 25 2.18 -4.39 8.88
N THR A 26 1.59 -3.46 8.13
CA THR A 26 0.13 -3.41 7.90
C THR A 26 -0.27 -3.84 6.49
N GLY A 27 0.67 -3.90 5.56
CA GLY A 27 0.39 -4.16 4.13
C GLY A 27 -0.18 -2.94 3.40
N GLU A 28 -0.24 -1.76 4.04
CA GLU A 28 -0.84 -0.57 3.45
C GLU A 28 0.09 0.08 2.43
N LEU A 29 -0.44 0.33 1.23
CA LEU A 29 0.23 1.12 0.20
C LEU A 29 -0.13 2.59 0.37
N PHE A 30 0.85 3.45 0.62
CA PHE A 30 0.64 4.88 0.76
C PHE A 30 1.72 5.73 0.09
N CYS A 31 1.42 7.00 -0.18
CA CYS A 31 2.35 7.93 -0.78
C CYS A 31 3.24 8.54 0.30
N GLY A 32 4.54 8.28 0.25
CA GLY A 32 5.52 8.85 1.17
C GLY A 32 5.78 10.35 0.98
N ARG A 33 5.06 11.03 0.08
CA ARG A 33 5.18 12.48 -0.18
C ARG A 33 4.02 13.27 0.41
N CYS A 34 2.77 12.88 0.09
CA CYS A 34 1.57 13.58 0.54
C CYS A 34 0.77 12.82 1.61
N GLY A 35 1.12 11.58 1.91
CA GLY A 35 0.40 10.74 2.87
C GLY A 35 -0.85 10.06 2.32
N PHE A 36 -1.09 10.10 1.00
CA PHE A 36 -2.26 9.46 0.39
C PHE A 36 -2.17 7.93 0.46
N VAL A 37 -3.12 7.29 1.13
CA VAL A 37 -3.21 5.82 1.26
C VAL A 37 -4.05 5.26 0.11
N VAL A 38 -3.50 4.30 -0.63
CA VAL A 38 -4.09 3.66 -1.82
C VAL A 38 -4.73 2.31 -1.51
N SER A 39 -4.18 1.53 -0.58
CA SER A 39 -4.78 0.23 -0.24
C SER A 39 -5.81 0.39 0.88
N ASP A 40 -7.09 0.21 0.54
CA ASP A 40 -8.03 -0.46 1.45
C ASP A 40 -7.57 -1.92 1.57
N LYS A 41 -7.78 -2.57 2.71
CA LYS A 41 -7.32 -3.93 3.01
C LYS A 41 -7.36 -4.83 1.77
N ILE A 42 -6.35 -5.68 1.62
CA ILE A 42 -6.58 -7.00 1.04
C ILE A 42 -7.85 -7.55 1.71
N SER A 43 -8.99 -7.39 1.05
CA SER A 43 -10.22 -8.02 1.47
C SER A 43 -9.87 -9.48 1.38
N GLU A 44 -9.75 -10.12 2.54
CA GLU A 44 -9.89 -11.55 2.74
C GLU A 44 -11.31 -11.96 2.28
N THR A 45 -11.65 -11.64 1.03
CA THR A 45 -12.78 -12.16 0.30
C THR A 45 -12.42 -13.61 0.02
N GLY A 46 -12.70 -14.45 1.00
CA GLY A 46 -12.85 -15.88 0.80
C GLY A 46 -11.68 -16.78 1.21
N ALA A 47 -10.99 -16.50 2.32
CA ALA A 47 -10.32 -17.58 3.07
C ALA A 47 -11.36 -18.38 3.90
N GLU A 48 -12.41 -18.89 3.25
CA GLU A 48 -13.43 -19.73 3.90
C GLU A 48 -13.57 -21.13 3.30
N TRP A 49 -12.95 -21.45 2.16
CA TRP A 49 -12.85 -22.86 1.75
C TRP A 49 -11.63 -23.54 2.39
N ARG A 50 -11.80 -23.90 3.66
CA ARG A 50 -11.30 -25.19 4.16
C ARG A 50 -12.41 -26.21 3.95
N SER A 51 -12.32 -27.03 2.90
CA SER A 51 -12.99 -28.34 2.86
C SER A 51 -12.08 -29.36 2.21
#